data_AF-A0A942TEV1-F1
#
_entry.id   AF-A0A942TEV1-F1
#
_cell.length_a   1.000
_cell.length_b   1.000
_cell.length_c   1.000
_cell.angle_alpha   90.00
_cell.angle_beta   90.00
_cell.angle_gamma   90.00
#
_symmetry.space_group_name_H-M   'P 1'
#
loop_
_entity.id
_entity.type
_entity.pdbx_description
1 polymer ?
#
loop_
_entity_poly.entity_id
_entity_poly.type
_entity_poly.pdbx_seq_one_letter_code
_entity_poly.pdbx_strand_id
1 'polypeptide(L)'
;MTLMKCPKCGAGLIEDASEIIKEREDGGVEVDAYSAYVCEKNCGYTKLIDPVPEIIAQQGEDRLLLLYPNEQGRILELHDSVIWPPMHFQSILARGYWEYYTGNHDVMLLLENARDSESAYLTPPNLFQFATSELSQDAFLCWLLSWGQKGYRYHDEPLHNVALDFVSSIFTAHHLSAPPIRSIEIIRQFKSLDVLAIINNEYAILIEDKTYTKNHSNQLVRYRETVRKEYPNLIQLPIYFKIADQSHYRSVESAGYFPFTRKMMLNIMEKGKDVQNSIFVDYLRHLQSIEQQVSAFWSIPISEWDAFAWQGFYQELQKEIAGDWGYVSNPKGGFWGFWWQQQKKQRYYFQLEKQKLCVKVVAEEGENKRELRERTMKEVLCRSEKENLSLQKPARTRSGKTMTVAEKLDYIIVNDAGLVDIKATIEGLKRF
;
A
#
# COMPACT_ATOMS: atom_id res chain seq x y z
N MET A 1 -21.64 43.67 4.08
CA MET A 1 -20.21 43.64 3.72
C MET A 1 -19.39 43.37 4.96
N THR A 2 -18.86 42.16 5.10
CA THR A 2 -17.91 41.80 6.15
C THR A 2 -16.57 42.45 5.78
N LEU A 3 -16.06 43.39 6.58
CA LEU A 3 -14.74 43.99 6.33
C LEU A 3 -13.67 42.91 6.39
N MET A 4 -13.03 42.60 5.25
CA MET A 4 -11.87 41.71 5.24
C MET A 4 -10.71 42.37 6.00
N LYS A 5 -10.04 41.61 6.87
CA LYS A 5 -8.91 42.09 7.67
C LYS A 5 -7.61 41.50 7.18
N CYS A 6 -6.57 42.32 7.13
CA CYS A 6 -5.22 41.90 6.79
C CYS A 6 -4.69 40.88 7.83
N PRO A 7 -4.28 39.67 7.43
CA PRO A 7 -3.78 38.66 8.36
C PRO A 7 -2.41 39.01 8.98
N LYS A 8 -1.65 39.92 8.36
CA LYS A 8 -0.36 40.39 8.92
C LYS A 8 -0.50 41.41 10.04
N CYS A 9 -1.47 42.33 9.96
CA CYS A 9 -1.51 43.48 10.87
C CYS A 9 -2.91 43.85 11.41
N GLY A 10 -3.94 43.11 11.02
CA GLY A 10 -5.31 43.30 11.48
C GLY A 10 -6.05 44.53 10.94
N ALA A 11 -5.42 45.35 10.09
CA ALA A 11 -6.04 46.50 9.42
C ALA A 11 -7.05 46.07 8.35
N GLY A 12 -7.85 47.01 7.83
CA GLY A 12 -8.73 46.76 6.71
C GLY A 12 -7.95 46.42 5.43
N LEU A 13 -8.61 45.69 4.54
CA LEU A 13 -8.16 45.49 3.16
C LEU A 13 -9.00 46.37 2.24
N ILE A 14 -8.33 47.12 1.36
CA ILE A 14 -8.95 47.93 0.31
C ILE A 14 -8.65 47.31 -1.05
N GLU A 15 -9.57 47.46 -1.99
CA GLU A 15 -9.34 47.09 -3.38
C GLU A 15 -8.48 48.17 -4.06
N ASP A 16 -7.32 47.77 -4.56
CA ASP A 16 -6.35 48.65 -5.25
C ASP A 16 -5.57 47.83 -6.31
N ALA A 17 -4.82 48.52 -7.19
CA ALA A 17 -3.92 47.86 -8.12
C ALA A 17 -2.58 47.53 -7.45
N SER A 18 -2.07 46.31 -7.68
CA SER A 18 -0.73 45.89 -7.24
C SER A 18 0.11 45.49 -8.45
N GLU A 19 1.42 45.72 -8.38
CA GLU A 19 2.35 45.44 -9.47
C GLU A 19 3.32 44.33 -9.08
N ILE A 20 3.52 43.37 -9.97
CA ILE A 20 4.67 42.45 -9.93
C ILE A 20 5.67 42.95 -10.96
N ILE A 21 6.86 43.29 -10.47
CA ILE A 21 7.99 43.67 -11.30
C ILE A 21 8.89 42.44 -11.46
N LYS A 22 9.03 41.95 -12.70
CA LYS A 22 9.98 40.89 -13.05
C LYS A 22 11.09 41.48 -13.90
N GLU A 23 12.32 41.30 -13.45
CA GLU A 23 13.50 41.61 -14.24
C GLU A 23 13.76 40.43 -15.19
N ARG A 24 13.78 40.70 -16.49
CA ARG A 24 14.14 39.73 -17.52
C ARG A 24 15.65 39.57 -17.57
N GLU A 25 16.12 38.40 -18.02
CA GLU A 25 17.55 38.07 -18.08
C GLU A 25 18.37 39.02 -18.99
N ASP A 26 17.71 39.76 -19.88
CA ASP A 26 18.30 40.79 -20.75
C ASP A 26 18.37 42.19 -20.11
N GLY A 27 17.97 42.33 -18.85
CA GLY A 27 17.89 43.60 -18.14
C GLY A 27 16.64 44.44 -18.46
N GLY A 28 15.69 43.89 -19.24
CA GLY A 28 14.37 44.47 -19.40
C GLY A 28 13.52 44.31 -18.13
N VAL A 29 12.63 45.27 -17.88
CA VAL A 29 11.70 45.20 -16.75
C VAL A 29 10.30 44.94 -17.28
N GLU A 30 9.67 43.87 -16.83
CA GLU A 30 8.27 43.53 -17.09
C GLU A 30 7.45 43.87 -15.85
N VAL A 31 6.47 44.78 -16.01
CA VAL A 31 5.58 45.22 -14.94
C VAL A 31 4.18 44.73 -15.25
N ASP A 32 3.70 43.77 -14.46
CA ASP A 32 2.33 43.26 -14.54
C ASP A 32 1.51 43.88 -13.41
N ALA A 33 0.58 44.77 -13.75
CA ALA A 33 -0.40 45.33 -12.82
C ALA A 33 -1.66 44.43 -12.74
N TYR A 34 -2.12 44.13 -11.53
CA TYR A 34 -3.31 43.31 -11.29
C TYR A 34 -4.15 43.87 -10.12
N SER A 35 -5.46 43.63 -10.15
CA SER A 35 -6.35 43.99 -9.04
C SER A 35 -6.06 43.14 -7.82
N ALA A 36 -5.94 43.77 -6.66
CA ALA A 36 -5.65 43.08 -5.41
C ALA A 36 -6.36 43.75 -4.22
N TYR A 37 -6.65 42.97 -3.19
CA TYR A 37 -6.89 43.50 -1.87
C TYR A 37 -5.54 43.86 -1.23
N VAL A 38 -5.28 45.15 -1.10
CA VAL A 38 -4.07 45.71 -0.49
C VAL A 38 -4.38 46.13 0.95
N CYS A 39 -3.43 45.89 1.85
CA CYS A 39 -3.55 46.35 3.23
C CYS A 39 -3.52 47.88 3.32
N GLU A 40 -4.53 48.48 3.96
CA GLU A 40 -4.60 49.95 4.19
C GLU A 40 -3.36 50.52 4.90
N LYS A 41 -2.67 49.70 5.69
CA LYS A 41 -1.42 50.10 6.39
C LYS A 41 -0.15 49.85 5.57
N ASN A 42 -0.26 49.44 4.31
CA ASN A 42 0.87 49.13 3.42
C ASN A 42 1.93 48.20 4.05
N CYS A 43 1.50 47.20 4.82
CA CYS A 43 2.41 46.24 5.46
C CYS A 43 3.01 45.19 4.50
N GLY A 44 2.85 45.38 3.19
CA GLY A 44 3.27 44.43 2.15
C GLY A 44 2.43 43.14 2.16
N TYR A 45 1.15 43.20 2.52
CA TYR A 45 0.20 42.12 2.26
C TYR A 45 -0.70 42.52 1.10
N THR A 46 -0.74 41.67 0.08
CA THR A 46 -1.63 41.78 -1.07
C THR A 46 -2.29 40.41 -1.27
N LYS A 47 -3.58 40.40 -1.56
CA LYS A 47 -4.32 39.21 -1.99
C LYS A 47 -4.85 39.49 -3.39
N LEU A 48 -4.44 38.70 -4.36
CA LEU A 48 -4.90 38.83 -5.73
C LEU A 48 -6.44 38.74 -5.77
N ILE A 49 -7.08 39.67 -6.48
CA ILE A 49 -8.50 39.58 -6.81
C ILE A 49 -8.54 38.81 -8.12
N ASP A 50 -8.78 37.51 -8.04
CA ASP A 50 -9.11 36.75 -9.23
C ASP A 50 -10.41 37.34 -9.80
N PRO A 51 -10.43 37.78 -11.06
CA PRO A 51 -11.64 38.31 -11.63
C PRO A 51 -12.68 37.20 -11.65
N VAL A 52 -13.85 37.47 -11.10
CA VAL A 52 -14.97 36.52 -11.11
C VAL A 52 -15.38 36.32 -12.57
N PRO A 53 -15.24 35.12 -13.14
CA PRO A 53 -15.60 34.90 -14.52
C PRO A 53 -17.12 34.83 -14.66
N GLU A 54 -17.62 35.18 -15.83
CA GLU A 54 -19.03 35.03 -16.17
C GLU A 54 -19.27 33.67 -16.81
N ILE A 55 -20.40 33.01 -16.51
CA ILE A 55 -20.80 31.83 -17.28
C ILE A 55 -21.43 32.32 -18.58
N ILE A 56 -20.78 32.04 -19.72
CA ILE A 56 -21.25 32.50 -21.03
C ILE A 56 -21.94 31.41 -21.85
N ALA A 57 -21.69 30.14 -21.55
CA ALA A 57 -22.27 29.01 -22.25
C ALA A 57 -22.29 27.74 -21.39
N GLN A 58 -23.06 26.74 -21.81
CA GLN A 58 -23.16 25.42 -21.19
C GLN A 58 -23.15 24.30 -22.23
N GLN A 59 -22.72 23.09 -21.83
CA GLN A 59 -22.95 21.86 -22.59
C GLN A 59 -23.66 20.85 -21.69
N GLY A 60 -24.92 20.54 -22.00
CA GLY A 60 -25.74 19.70 -21.14
C GLY A 60 -25.88 20.25 -19.73
N GLU A 61 -26.06 19.37 -18.75
CA GLU A 61 -26.22 19.74 -17.34
C GLU A 61 -24.88 19.76 -16.56
N ASP A 62 -23.78 19.31 -17.19
CA ASP A 62 -22.53 18.99 -16.48
C ASP A 62 -21.36 19.92 -16.80
N ARG A 63 -21.47 20.83 -17.78
CA ARG A 63 -20.34 21.68 -18.21
C ARG A 63 -20.72 23.13 -18.40
N LEU A 64 -19.94 24.01 -17.80
CA LEU A 64 -20.07 25.46 -17.92
C LEU A 64 -18.81 26.06 -18.56
N LEU A 65 -18.99 27.06 -19.44
CA LEU A 65 -17.90 27.87 -19.97
C LEU A 65 -17.83 29.18 -19.21
N LEU A 66 -16.73 29.36 -18.48
CA LEU A 66 -16.40 30.54 -17.72
C LEU A 66 -15.56 31.49 -18.57
N LEU A 67 -16.01 32.73 -18.76
CA LEU A 67 -15.27 33.80 -19.44
C LEU A 67 -14.65 34.74 -18.42
N TYR A 68 -13.33 34.86 -18.48
CA TYR A 68 -12.56 35.80 -17.69
C TYR A 68 -12.41 37.14 -18.45
N PRO A 69 -12.21 38.27 -17.75
CA PRO A 69 -12.08 39.59 -18.36
C PRO A 69 -10.94 39.74 -19.38
N ASN A 70 -9.95 38.87 -19.35
CA ASN A 70 -8.83 38.83 -20.29
C ASN A 70 -9.09 38.01 -21.56
N GLU A 71 -10.36 37.76 -21.89
CA GLU A 71 -10.81 36.94 -23.03
C GLU A 71 -10.38 35.45 -22.94
N GLN A 72 -9.92 35.00 -21.78
CA GLN A 72 -9.70 33.58 -21.55
C GLN A 72 -11.00 32.90 -21.12
N GLY A 73 -11.29 31.77 -21.74
CA GLY A 73 -12.32 30.85 -21.31
C GLY A 73 -11.72 29.66 -20.55
N ARG A 74 -12.43 29.17 -19.53
CA ARG A 74 -12.16 27.88 -18.88
C ARG A 74 -13.42 27.05 -18.85
N ILE A 75 -13.28 25.74 -19.02
CA ILE A 75 -14.39 24.79 -18.90
C ILE A 75 -14.42 24.31 -17.46
N LEU A 76 -15.58 24.41 -16.82
CA LEU A 76 -15.86 23.83 -15.51
C LEU A 76 -16.76 22.61 -15.69
N GLU A 77 -16.29 21.44 -15.28
CA GLU A 77 -17.09 20.22 -15.18
C GLU A 77 -17.70 20.12 -13.79
N LEU A 78 -19.03 20.16 -13.72
CA LEU A 78 -19.81 20.24 -12.48
C LEU A 78 -19.78 18.92 -11.71
N HIS A 79 -19.85 17.78 -12.40
CA HIS A 79 -19.89 16.46 -11.76
C HIS A 79 -18.66 16.20 -10.88
N ASP A 80 -17.48 16.45 -11.43
CA ASP A 80 -16.20 16.18 -10.76
C ASP A 80 -15.62 17.43 -10.06
N SER A 81 -16.29 18.59 -10.19
CA SER A 81 -15.76 19.88 -9.77
C SER A 81 -14.35 20.12 -10.32
N VAL A 82 -14.16 19.98 -11.63
CA VAL A 82 -12.85 20.14 -12.29
C VAL A 82 -12.86 21.33 -13.23
N ILE A 83 -11.86 22.19 -13.12
CA ILE A 83 -11.68 23.34 -14.01
C ILE A 83 -10.47 23.16 -14.93
N TRP A 84 -10.72 23.22 -16.24
CA TRP A 84 -9.71 23.05 -17.27
C TRP A 84 -8.81 24.27 -17.43
N PRO A 85 -7.62 24.14 -18.03
CA PRO A 85 -6.68 25.25 -18.19
C PRO A 85 -7.26 26.35 -19.10
N PRO A 86 -6.81 27.60 -18.95
CA PRO A 86 -7.30 28.70 -19.76
C PRO A 86 -6.95 28.54 -21.25
N MET A 87 -7.92 28.82 -22.12
CA MET A 87 -7.74 28.97 -23.56
C MET A 87 -8.57 30.16 -24.05
N HIS A 88 -8.23 30.78 -25.17
CA HIS A 88 -9.08 31.84 -25.74
C HIS A 88 -10.52 31.35 -25.93
N PHE A 89 -11.51 32.10 -25.41
CA PHE A 89 -12.90 31.62 -25.30
C PHE A 89 -13.54 31.27 -26.66
N GLN A 90 -13.21 32.02 -27.72
CA GLN A 90 -13.71 31.73 -29.07
C GLN A 90 -13.23 30.38 -29.58
N SER A 91 -12.02 29.95 -29.21
CA SER A 91 -11.49 28.63 -29.58
C SER A 91 -12.25 27.50 -28.89
N ILE A 92 -12.78 27.76 -27.68
CA ILE A 92 -13.64 26.81 -26.96
C ILE A 92 -15.02 26.75 -27.62
N LEU A 93 -15.63 27.91 -27.90
CA LEU A 93 -16.93 27.99 -28.58
C LEU A 93 -16.92 27.35 -29.97
N ALA A 94 -15.80 27.48 -30.71
CA ALA A 94 -15.63 26.85 -32.01
C ALA A 94 -15.49 25.32 -31.95
N ARG A 95 -15.29 24.74 -30.76
CA ARG A 95 -15.07 23.30 -30.53
C ARG A 95 -16.19 22.71 -29.69
N GLY A 96 -17.03 21.92 -30.33
CA GLY A 96 -18.16 21.23 -29.69
C GLY A 96 -19.45 22.04 -29.76
N TYR A 97 -20.51 21.48 -29.19
CA TYR A 97 -21.84 22.10 -29.19
C TYR A 97 -22.04 22.83 -27.86
N TRP A 98 -22.10 24.16 -27.90
CA TRP A 98 -22.33 25.03 -26.75
C TRP A 98 -23.66 25.76 -26.89
N GLU A 99 -24.44 25.77 -25.82
CA GLU A 99 -25.70 26.52 -25.73
C GLU A 99 -25.51 27.76 -24.88
N TYR A 100 -26.32 28.79 -25.12
CA TYR A 100 -26.37 29.95 -24.24
C TYR A 100 -26.76 29.50 -22.83
N TYR A 101 -26.02 29.99 -21.84
CA TYR A 101 -26.29 29.67 -20.46
C TYR A 101 -27.62 30.29 -19.99
N THR A 102 -28.50 29.48 -19.40
CA THR A 102 -29.81 29.92 -18.88
C THR A 102 -30.01 29.59 -17.40
N GLY A 103 -28.97 29.10 -16.72
CA GLY A 103 -29.04 28.70 -15.32
C GLY A 103 -28.85 29.85 -14.33
N ASN A 104 -28.80 29.51 -13.04
CA ASN A 104 -28.63 30.44 -11.91
C ASN A 104 -27.50 30.03 -10.95
N HIS A 105 -26.53 29.23 -11.42
CA HIS A 105 -25.35 28.81 -10.67
C HIS A 105 -24.58 30.00 -10.09
N ASP A 106 -24.11 29.83 -8.85
CA ASP A 106 -23.18 30.74 -8.20
C ASP A 106 -21.74 30.35 -8.57
N VAL A 107 -21.14 31.12 -9.48
CA VAL A 107 -19.79 30.86 -10.01
C VAL A 107 -18.74 30.83 -8.91
N MET A 108 -18.88 31.67 -7.88
CA MET A 108 -17.91 31.75 -6.79
C MET A 108 -17.92 30.47 -5.97
N LEU A 109 -19.11 29.99 -5.60
CA LEU A 109 -19.25 28.73 -4.86
C LEU A 109 -18.75 27.53 -5.67
N LEU A 110 -18.98 27.54 -6.98
CA LEU A 110 -18.47 26.50 -7.88
C LEU A 110 -16.94 26.49 -7.95
N LEU A 111 -16.32 27.67 -8.07
CA LEU A 111 -14.87 27.80 -8.13
C LEU A 111 -14.17 27.48 -6.81
N GLU A 112 -14.79 27.77 -5.66
CA GLU A 112 -14.24 27.40 -4.34
C GLU A 112 -14.06 25.88 -4.19
N ASN A 113 -14.92 25.10 -4.84
CA ASN A 113 -14.89 23.64 -4.79
C ASN A 113 -14.18 23.01 -6.00
N ALA A 114 -13.87 23.81 -7.02
CA ALA A 114 -13.25 23.33 -8.25
C ALA A 114 -11.75 23.02 -8.06
N ARG A 115 -11.32 21.89 -8.60
CA ARG A 115 -9.92 21.46 -8.66
C ARG A 115 -9.37 21.74 -10.05
N ASP A 116 -8.13 22.20 -10.15
CA ASP A 116 -7.49 22.36 -11.44
C ASP A 116 -7.37 20.99 -12.13
N SER A 117 -7.59 20.92 -13.44
CA SER A 117 -7.44 19.70 -14.25
C SER A 117 -6.09 18.99 -14.07
N GLU A 118 -4.98 19.72 -13.85
CA GLU A 118 -3.70 19.09 -13.53
C GLU A 118 -3.77 18.37 -12.18
N SER A 119 -4.40 19.00 -11.18
CA SER A 119 -4.62 18.39 -9.86
C SER A 119 -5.64 17.26 -9.85
N ALA A 120 -6.55 17.22 -10.84
CA ALA A 120 -7.56 16.16 -10.96
C ALA A 120 -6.93 14.79 -11.29
N TYR A 121 -5.77 14.77 -11.96
CA TYR A 121 -5.03 13.55 -12.29
C TYR A 121 -3.86 13.27 -11.33
N LEU A 122 -3.58 14.16 -10.37
CA LEU A 122 -2.56 13.94 -9.36
C LEU A 122 -3.14 13.13 -8.20
N THR A 123 -2.64 11.90 -8.04
CA THR A 123 -2.90 11.13 -6.83
C THR A 123 -2.30 11.87 -5.63
N PRO A 124 -3.07 12.13 -4.56
CA PRO A 124 -2.54 12.73 -3.36
C PRO A 124 -1.31 11.96 -2.84
N PRO A 125 -0.23 12.65 -2.44
CA PRO A 125 0.90 12.00 -1.78
C PRO A 125 0.41 11.22 -0.55
N ASN A 126 0.96 10.02 -0.34
CA ASN A 126 0.56 9.15 0.75
C ASN A 126 1.65 9.09 1.83
N LEU A 127 1.29 9.38 3.07
CA LEU A 127 2.24 9.42 4.20
C LEU A 127 3.06 8.13 4.34
N PHE A 128 2.44 6.97 4.17
CA PHE A 128 3.05 5.65 4.38
C PHE A 128 3.91 5.16 3.21
N GLN A 129 3.94 5.90 2.09
CA GLN A 129 4.99 5.70 1.08
C GLN A 129 6.38 6.10 1.61
N PHE A 130 6.43 7.06 2.53
CA PHE A 130 7.68 7.54 3.14
C PHE A 130 7.90 6.94 4.53
N ALA A 131 6.82 6.69 5.26
CA ALA A 131 6.84 6.06 6.58
C ALA A 131 6.81 4.52 6.47
N THR A 132 7.88 3.94 5.95
CA THR A 132 7.97 2.49 5.61
C THR A 132 8.49 1.60 6.73
N SER A 133 8.85 2.20 7.87
CA SER A 133 9.42 1.47 9.02
C SER A 133 8.36 0.76 9.86
N GLU A 134 8.77 -0.23 10.65
CA GLU A 134 7.92 -0.87 11.68
C GLU A 134 7.39 0.19 12.68
N LEU A 135 8.20 1.19 13.03
CA LEU A 135 7.79 2.26 13.96
C LEU A 135 6.57 3.07 13.50
N SER A 136 6.41 3.28 12.19
CA SER A 136 5.24 3.97 11.63
C SER A 136 3.98 3.12 11.66
N GLN A 137 4.15 1.80 11.54
CA GLN A 137 3.06 0.84 11.72
C GLN A 137 2.63 0.77 13.19
N ASP A 138 3.57 0.75 14.14
CA ASP A 138 3.29 0.88 15.58
C ASP A 138 2.49 2.13 15.91
N ALA A 139 2.94 3.27 15.38
CA ALA A 139 2.27 4.54 15.59
C ALA A 139 0.84 4.51 15.07
N PHE A 140 0.61 3.94 13.88
CA PHE A 140 -0.72 3.77 13.32
C PHE A 140 -1.60 2.87 14.20
N LEU A 141 -1.08 1.73 14.68
CA LEU A 141 -1.83 0.81 15.54
C LEU A 141 -2.21 1.46 16.88
N CYS A 142 -1.27 2.16 17.53
CA CYS A 142 -1.57 2.92 18.75
C CYS A 142 -2.59 4.03 18.49
N TRP A 143 -2.47 4.74 17.36
CA TRP A 143 -3.40 5.77 16.95
C TRP A 143 -4.81 5.20 16.73
N LEU A 144 -4.94 4.10 15.98
CA LEU A 144 -6.22 3.42 15.75
C LEU A 144 -6.84 2.92 17.06
N LEU A 145 -6.07 2.26 17.93
CA LEU A 145 -6.54 1.79 19.24
C LEU A 145 -7.04 2.95 20.12
N SER A 146 -6.41 4.12 20.04
CA SER A 146 -6.82 5.30 20.80
C SER A 146 -8.25 5.74 20.45
N TRP A 147 -8.63 5.64 19.17
CA TRP A 147 -9.99 5.92 18.71
C TRP A 147 -11.04 4.98 19.31
N GLY A 148 -10.66 3.82 19.83
CA GLY A 148 -11.57 2.89 20.51
C GLY A 148 -12.08 3.37 21.87
N GLN A 149 -11.54 4.45 22.44
CA GLN A 149 -12.05 4.99 23.71
C GLN A 149 -13.42 5.67 23.52
N LYS A 150 -14.33 5.45 24.48
CA LYS A 150 -15.74 5.88 24.41
C LYS A 150 -15.93 7.37 24.07
N GLY A 151 -15.03 8.25 24.52
CA GLY A 151 -15.13 9.69 24.28
C GLY A 151 -14.96 10.07 22.80
N TYR A 152 -14.18 9.31 22.04
CA TYR A 152 -13.88 9.63 20.63
C TYR A 152 -15.04 9.35 19.67
N ARG A 153 -16.06 8.60 20.09
CA ARG A 153 -17.29 8.41 19.31
C ARG A 153 -17.92 9.75 18.88
N TYR A 154 -17.86 10.78 19.73
CA TYR A 154 -18.44 12.09 19.44
C TYR A 154 -17.54 12.98 18.57
N HIS A 155 -16.30 12.57 18.33
CA HIS A 155 -15.36 13.28 17.46
C HIS A 155 -15.36 12.71 16.03
N ASP A 156 -15.37 11.38 15.90
CA ASP A 156 -15.43 10.68 14.62
C ASP A 156 -16.04 9.30 14.85
N GLU A 157 -17.38 9.20 14.74
CA GLU A 157 -18.10 7.93 14.96
C GLU A 157 -17.69 6.84 13.97
N PRO A 158 -17.54 7.11 12.65
CA PRO A 158 -17.01 6.12 11.71
C PRO A 158 -15.65 5.56 12.13
N LEU A 159 -14.69 6.41 12.50
CA LEU A 159 -13.35 5.97 12.88
C LEU A 159 -13.35 5.23 14.22
N HIS A 160 -14.16 5.68 15.17
CA HIS A 160 -14.38 4.97 16.43
C HIS A 160 -14.89 3.55 16.19
N ASN A 161 -15.87 3.38 15.29
CA ASN A 161 -16.42 2.07 14.97
C ASN A 161 -15.38 1.15 14.32
N VAL A 162 -14.52 1.66 13.45
CA VAL A 162 -13.42 0.87 12.86
C VAL A 162 -12.42 0.43 13.93
N ALA A 163 -12.10 1.29 14.90
CA ALA A 163 -11.24 0.93 16.02
C ALA A 163 -11.86 -0.18 16.89
N LEU A 164 -13.18 -0.12 17.14
CA LEU A 164 -13.91 -1.19 17.85
C LEU A 164 -13.89 -2.50 17.05
N ASP A 165 -14.09 -2.43 15.73
CA ASP A 165 -14.03 -3.60 14.84
C ASP A 165 -12.63 -4.23 14.82
N PHE A 166 -11.58 -3.43 14.89
CA PHE A 166 -10.21 -3.91 15.03
C PHE A 166 -10.02 -4.70 16.33
N VAL A 167 -10.42 -4.13 17.47
CA VAL A 167 -10.36 -4.83 18.76
C VAL A 167 -11.23 -6.10 18.73
N SER A 168 -12.46 -6.00 18.22
CA SER A 168 -13.40 -7.13 18.14
C SER A 168 -12.86 -8.29 17.30
N SER A 169 -12.16 -7.98 16.21
CA SER A 169 -11.50 -8.98 15.37
C SER A 169 -10.39 -9.72 16.11
N ILE A 170 -9.65 -9.04 17.00
CA ILE A 170 -8.63 -9.67 17.86
C ILE A 170 -9.29 -10.63 18.87
N PHE A 171 -10.37 -10.22 19.54
CA PHE A 171 -11.11 -11.11 20.43
C PHE A 171 -11.63 -12.35 19.70
N THR A 172 -12.22 -12.14 18.52
CA THR A 172 -12.74 -13.23 17.68
C THR A 172 -11.65 -14.20 17.26
N ALA A 173 -10.45 -13.70 16.92
CA ALA A 173 -9.29 -14.51 16.58
C ALA A 173 -8.83 -15.44 17.74
N HIS A 174 -9.14 -15.06 18.98
CA HIS A 174 -8.90 -15.86 20.20
C HIS A 174 -10.16 -16.58 20.71
N HIS A 175 -11.19 -16.71 19.88
CA HIS A 175 -12.47 -17.36 20.21
C HIS A 175 -13.21 -16.73 21.40
N LEU A 176 -13.06 -15.42 21.58
CA LEU A 176 -13.76 -14.63 22.59
C LEU A 176 -14.71 -13.62 21.94
N SER A 177 -15.76 -13.24 22.66
CA SER A 177 -16.59 -12.08 22.30
C SER A 177 -16.00 -10.83 22.94
N ALA A 178 -15.86 -9.75 22.18
CA ALA A 178 -15.38 -8.48 22.73
C ALA A 178 -16.37 -7.90 23.74
N PRO A 179 -15.92 -7.53 24.95
CA PRO A 179 -16.78 -6.83 25.91
C PRO A 179 -17.02 -5.38 25.45
N PRO A 180 -18.05 -4.71 25.99
CA PRO A 180 -18.16 -3.26 25.86
C PRO A 180 -16.86 -2.59 26.36
N ILE A 181 -16.22 -1.81 25.49
CA ILE A 181 -14.95 -1.15 25.82
C ILE A 181 -15.23 0.07 26.70
N ARG A 182 -14.77 0.01 27.95
CA ARG A 182 -14.90 1.07 28.95
C ARG A 182 -13.60 1.86 29.11
N SER A 183 -12.47 1.18 29.03
CA SER A 183 -11.14 1.77 29.06
C SER A 183 -10.18 1.04 28.14
N ILE A 184 -9.26 1.81 27.55
CA ILE A 184 -8.10 1.33 26.79
C ILE A 184 -6.88 2.09 27.32
N GLU A 185 -5.92 1.37 27.87
CA GLU A 185 -4.57 1.89 28.14
C GLU A 185 -3.61 1.35 27.08
N ILE A 186 -2.80 2.21 26.48
CA ILE A 186 -1.90 1.85 25.37
C ILE A 186 -0.48 2.16 25.81
N ILE A 187 0.38 1.14 25.79
CA ILE A 187 1.78 1.21 26.18
C ILE A 187 2.62 0.83 24.96
N ARG A 188 3.43 1.79 24.50
CA ARG A 188 4.37 1.60 23.37
C ARG A 188 5.66 0.97 23.86
N GLN A 189 6.25 0.09 23.06
CA GLN A 189 7.57 -0.51 23.30
C GLN A 189 7.70 -1.13 24.70
N PHE A 190 6.64 -1.80 25.17
CA PHE A 190 6.60 -2.40 26.50
C PHE A 190 7.63 -3.53 26.62
N LYS A 191 8.78 -3.23 27.23
CA LYS A 191 9.86 -4.21 27.43
C LYS A 191 10.25 -4.93 26.12
N SER A 192 10.32 -4.17 25.02
CA SER A 192 10.60 -4.60 23.64
C SER A 192 9.42 -5.23 22.87
N LEU A 193 8.24 -5.39 23.45
CA LEU A 193 7.01 -5.66 22.70
C LEU A 193 6.54 -4.35 22.06
N ASP A 194 6.19 -4.37 20.77
CA ASP A 194 5.92 -3.16 19.99
C ASP A 194 4.71 -2.36 20.55
N VAL A 195 3.56 -3.03 20.75
CA VAL A 195 2.37 -2.42 21.37
C VAL A 195 1.73 -3.37 22.40
N LEU A 196 1.46 -2.85 23.59
CA LEU A 196 0.60 -3.48 24.59
C LEU A 196 -0.64 -2.62 24.82
N ALA A 197 -1.83 -3.20 24.66
CA ALA A 197 -3.09 -2.52 25.00
C ALA A 197 -3.83 -3.28 26.10
N ILE A 198 -4.17 -2.58 27.19
CA ILE A 198 -4.95 -3.11 28.30
C ILE A 198 -6.38 -2.65 28.16
N ILE A 199 -7.30 -3.60 27.96
CA ILE A 199 -8.73 -3.36 27.77
C ILE A 199 -9.45 -3.69 29.06
N ASN A 200 -10.20 -2.71 29.60
CA ASN A 200 -11.03 -2.85 30.80
C ASN A 200 -10.29 -3.36 32.05
N ASN A 201 -8.95 -3.28 32.09
CA ASN A 201 -8.11 -3.90 33.12
C ASN A 201 -8.37 -5.41 33.31
N GLU A 202 -8.78 -6.09 32.24
CA GLU A 202 -9.10 -7.52 32.23
C GLU A 202 -8.38 -8.27 31.10
N TYR A 203 -8.16 -7.61 29.96
CA TYR A 203 -7.50 -8.19 28.79
C TYR A 203 -6.22 -7.43 28.45
N ALA A 204 -5.21 -8.16 28.02
CA ALA A 204 -3.96 -7.62 27.48
C ALA A 204 -3.83 -8.04 26.02
N ILE A 205 -4.00 -7.11 25.08
CA ILE A 205 -3.70 -7.31 23.67
C ILE A 205 -2.21 -7.04 23.46
N LEU A 206 -1.46 -8.07 23.09
CA LEU A 206 -0.04 -7.96 22.76
C LEU A 206 0.08 -7.92 21.25
N ILE A 207 0.66 -6.86 20.70
CA ILE A 207 0.88 -6.75 19.26
C ILE A 207 2.39 -6.71 19.02
N GLU A 208 2.90 -7.75 18.39
CA GLU A 208 4.18 -7.69 17.70
C GLU A 208 3.89 -7.32 16.25
N ASP A 209 4.46 -6.22 15.79
CA ASP A 209 4.30 -5.75 14.43
C ASP A 209 5.55 -6.14 13.61
N LYS A 210 5.37 -6.49 12.34
CA LYS A 210 6.48 -6.61 11.39
C LYS A 210 6.05 -6.06 10.04
N THR A 211 7.00 -5.47 9.32
CA THR A 211 6.77 -5.07 7.93
C THR A 211 7.18 -6.22 7.01
N TYR A 212 8.48 -6.35 6.72
CA TYR A 212 9.03 -7.30 5.75
C TYR A 212 9.83 -8.44 6.40
N THR A 213 10.24 -8.29 7.65
CA THR A 213 11.11 -9.25 8.33
C THR A 213 10.33 -10.42 8.95
N LYS A 214 11.03 -11.50 9.32
CA LYS A 214 10.48 -12.64 10.07
C LYS A 214 10.93 -12.55 11.53
N ASN A 215 10.06 -12.96 12.44
CA ASN A 215 10.41 -13.04 13.86
C ASN A 215 11.30 -14.25 14.19
N HIS A 216 12.03 -14.16 15.29
CA HIS A 216 12.66 -15.32 15.92
C HIS A 216 11.74 -15.86 17.02
N SER A 217 11.43 -17.16 17.02
CA SER A 217 10.39 -17.77 17.88
C SER A 217 10.54 -17.48 19.37
N ASN A 218 11.78 -17.45 19.87
CA ASN A 218 12.05 -17.22 21.29
C ASN A 218 11.67 -15.81 21.77
N GLN A 219 11.64 -14.83 20.86
CA GLN A 219 11.29 -13.45 21.17
C GLN A 219 9.82 -13.33 21.58
N LEU A 220 8.91 -13.94 20.81
CA LEU A 220 7.47 -13.90 21.07
C LEU A 220 7.10 -14.56 22.39
N VAL A 221 7.70 -15.72 22.69
CA VAL A 221 7.51 -16.44 23.95
C VAL A 221 7.90 -15.56 25.13
N ARG A 222 9.08 -14.92 25.05
CA ARG A 222 9.58 -14.00 26.07
C ARG A 222 8.60 -12.85 26.35
N TYR A 223 8.01 -12.25 25.32
CA TYR A 223 7.06 -11.16 25.51
C TYR A 223 5.81 -11.58 26.29
N ARG A 224 5.25 -12.75 25.98
CA ARG A 224 4.11 -13.30 26.73
C ARG A 224 4.45 -13.56 28.18
N GLU A 225 5.62 -14.12 28.45
CA GLU A 225 6.11 -14.35 29.81
C GLU A 225 6.32 -13.03 30.56
N THR A 226 6.89 -12.03 29.90
CA THR A 226 7.09 -10.70 30.46
C THR A 226 5.76 -10.04 30.83
N VAL A 227 4.77 -10.06 29.94
CA VAL A 227 3.43 -9.52 30.23
C VAL A 227 2.74 -10.33 31.33
N ARG A 228 2.90 -11.65 31.36
CA ARG A 228 2.32 -12.51 32.41
C ARG A 228 2.89 -12.19 33.79
N LYS A 229 4.17 -11.80 33.88
CA LYS A 229 4.80 -11.42 35.15
C LYS A 229 4.30 -10.08 35.68
N GLU A 230 4.14 -9.09 34.81
CA GLU A 230 3.69 -7.74 35.20
C GLU A 230 2.17 -7.67 35.39
N TYR A 231 1.42 -8.44 34.60
CA TYR A 231 -0.04 -8.44 34.58
C TYR A 231 -0.58 -9.87 34.71
N PRO A 232 -0.41 -10.55 35.86
CA PRO A 232 -0.72 -11.96 36.02
C PRO A 232 -2.20 -12.31 35.91
N ASN A 233 -3.08 -11.34 36.15
CA ASN A 233 -4.54 -11.55 36.15
C ASN A 233 -5.20 -11.19 34.81
N LEU A 234 -4.44 -10.65 33.83
CA LEU A 234 -5.00 -10.26 32.54
C LEU A 234 -5.01 -11.43 31.56
N ILE A 235 -6.11 -11.56 30.81
CA ILE A 235 -6.23 -12.52 29.72
C ILE A 235 -5.45 -12.00 28.51
N GLN A 236 -4.44 -12.74 28.08
CA GLN A 236 -3.59 -12.34 26.96
C GLN A 236 -4.24 -12.69 25.61
N LEU A 237 -4.27 -11.71 24.70
CA LEU A 237 -4.72 -11.81 23.33
C LEU A 237 -3.58 -11.42 22.36
N PRO A 238 -2.55 -12.28 22.24
CA PRO A 238 -1.38 -11.97 21.42
C PRO A 238 -1.67 -12.09 19.92
N ILE A 239 -1.32 -11.07 19.16
CA ILE A 239 -1.37 -11.05 17.69
C ILE A 239 -0.01 -10.68 17.11
N TYR A 240 0.31 -11.28 15.97
CA TYR A 240 1.48 -10.96 15.17
C TYR A 240 0.98 -10.29 13.89
N PHE A 241 1.07 -8.97 13.85
CA PHE A 241 0.58 -8.19 12.73
C PHE A 241 1.67 -8.04 11.67
N LYS A 242 1.34 -8.42 10.43
CA LYS A 242 2.28 -8.29 9.31
C LYS A 242 1.60 -7.80 8.04
N ILE A 243 2.12 -6.70 7.49
CA ILE A 243 1.63 -6.14 6.22
C ILE A 243 2.21 -6.83 5.00
N ALA A 244 3.44 -7.35 5.07
CA ALA A 244 4.01 -8.16 3.99
C ALA A 244 3.73 -9.65 4.24
N ASP A 245 3.63 -10.39 3.15
CA ASP A 245 3.30 -11.79 3.21
C ASP A 245 4.49 -12.66 3.66
N GLN A 246 4.20 -13.87 4.13
CA GLN A 246 5.22 -14.89 4.37
C GLN A 246 4.68 -16.29 4.12
N SER A 247 5.60 -17.21 3.82
CA SER A 247 5.26 -18.59 3.50
C SER A 247 4.48 -19.34 4.56
N HIS A 248 4.78 -19.13 5.84
CA HIS A 248 4.04 -19.78 6.92
C HIS A 248 4.22 -19.02 8.23
N TYR A 249 3.29 -19.25 9.16
CA TYR A 249 3.31 -18.65 10.50
C TYR A 249 3.52 -19.68 11.62
N ARG A 250 3.96 -20.91 11.30
CA ARG A 250 4.13 -22.02 12.26
C ARG A 250 4.88 -21.63 13.55
N SER A 251 5.95 -20.83 13.46
CA SER A 251 6.72 -20.37 14.63
C SER A 251 5.97 -19.34 15.48
N VAL A 252 5.12 -18.51 14.85
CA VAL A 252 4.24 -17.54 15.50
C VAL A 252 3.13 -18.25 16.25
N GLU A 253 2.47 -19.19 15.57
CA GLU A 253 1.40 -20.02 16.15
C GLU A 253 1.93 -20.88 17.30
N SER A 254 3.12 -21.48 17.14
CA SER A 254 3.77 -22.26 18.21
C SER A 254 4.12 -21.40 19.43
N ALA A 255 4.38 -20.10 19.25
CA ALA A 255 4.57 -19.17 20.35
C ALA A 255 3.25 -18.71 20.99
N GLY A 256 2.12 -19.15 20.44
CA GLY A 256 0.77 -18.82 20.88
C GLY A 256 0.28 -17.44 20.46
N TYR A 257 0.85 -16.87 19.40
CA TYR A 257 0.35 -15.66 18.76
C TYR A 257 -0.58 -16.01 17.60
N PHE A 258 -1.60 -15.19 17.40
CA PHE A 258 -2.45 -15.29 16.21
C PHE A 258 -1.86 -14.48 15.04
N PRO A 259 -1.66 -15.08 13.84
CA PRO A 259 -1.23 -14.36 12.65
C PRO A 259 -2.29 -13.37 12.15
N PHE A 260 -2.06 -12.08 12.32
CA PHE A 260 -2.97 -11.03 11.83
C PHE A 260 -2.42 -10.46 10.52
N THR A 261 -3.11 -10.73 9.41
CA THR A 261 -2.59 -10.44 8.06
C THR A 261 -3.09 -9.09 7.52
N ARG A 262 -2.39 -8.57 6.51
CA ARG A 262 -2.85 -7.42 5.70
C ARG A 262 -4.30 -7.56 5.27
N LYS A 263 -4.70 -8.73 4.77
CA LYS A 263 -6.08 -9.00 4.32
C LYS A 263 -7.10 -8.85 5.44
N MET A 264 -6.77 -9.30 6.66
CA MET A 264 -7.65 -9.10 7.82
C MET A 264 -7.80 -7.63 8.18
N MET A 265 -6.70 -6.87 8.16
CA MET A 265 -6.72 -5.42 8.39
C MET A 265 -7.54 -4.69 7.31
N LEU A 266 -7.33 -5.01 6.03
CA LEU A 266 -8.10 -4.44 4.92
C LEU A 266 -9.60 -4.69 5.10
N ASN A 267 -10.02 -5.93 5.41
CA ASN A 267 -11.42 -6.26 5.66
C ASN A 267 -12.06 -5.42 6.79
N ILE A 268 -11.27 -4.98 7.77
CA ILE A 268 -11.74 -4.12 8.86
C ILE A 268 -11.82 -2.67 8.38
N MET A 269 -10.76 -2.18 7.75
CA MET A 269 -10.66 -0.79 7.31
C MET A 269 -11.64 -0.46 6.18
N GLU A 270 -11.94 -1.39 5.27
CA GLU A 270 -12.89 -1.19 4.17
C GLU A 270 -14.33 -0.98 4.65
N LYS A 271 -14.66 -1.40 5.88
CA LYS A 271 -15.95 -1.05 6.50
C LYS A 271 -16.03 0.43 6.89
N GLY A 272 -14.88 1.07 7.08
CA GLY A 272 -14.72 2.49 7.39
C GLY A 272 -14.77 3.39 6.16
N LYS A 273 -15.53 3.05 5.12
CA LYS A 273 -15.61 3.81 3.86
C LYS A 273 -16.02 5.29 4.05
N ASP A 274 -16.73 5.59 5.13
CA ASP A 274 -17.21 6.94 5.44
C ASP A 274 -16.18 7.76 6.25
N VAL A 275 -15.06 7.15 6.69
CA VAL A 275 -13.99 7.82 7.43
C VAL A 275 -13.23 8.78 6.50
N GLN A 276 -13.21 10.07 6.85
CA GLN A 276 -12.51 11.11 6.09
C GLN A 276 -11.13 11.47 6.66
N ASN A 277 -10.74 10.86 7.78
CA ASN A 277 -9.45 11.14 8.42
C ASN A 277 -8.28 10.77 7.48
N SER A 278 -7.41 11.74 7.18
CA SER A 278 -6.31 11.55 6.21
C SER A 278 -5.33 10.45 6.61
N ILE A 279 -5.03 10.29 7.90
CA ILE A 279 -4.13 9.23 8.38
C ILE A 279 -4.76 7.86 8.11
N PHE A 280 -6.07 7.71 8.37
CA PHE A 280 -6.79 6.47 8.06
C PHE A 280 -6.78 6.16 6.57
N VAL A 281 -7.17 7.15 5.76
CA VAL A 281 -7.29 7.01 4.31
C VAL A 281 -5.94 6.69 3.68
N ASP A 282 -4.87 7.34 4.13
CA ASP A 282 -3.52 7.06 3.64
C ASP A 282 -3.08 5.65 4.01
N TYR A 283 -3.31 5.20 5.25
CA TYR A 283 -2.95 3.83 5.63
C TYR A 283 -3.74 2.79 4.85
N LEU A 284 -5.05 2.99 4.66
CA LEU A 284 -5.90 2.11 3.85
C LEU A 284 -5.37 2.00 2.41
N ARG A 285 -5.12 3.15 1.75
CA ARG A 285 -4.57 3.20 0.39
C ARG A 285 -3.20 2.53 0.30
N HIS A 286 -2.37 2.68 1.33
CA HIS A 286 -1.06 2.01 1.39
C HIS A 286 -1.22 0.48 1.40
N LEU A 287 -2.08 -0.06 2.26
CA LEU A 287 -2.34 -1.50 2.29
C LEU A 287 -2.96 -2.00 0.97
N GLN A 288 -3.89 -1.24 0.38
CA GLN A 288 -4.48 -1.57 -0.92
C GLN A 288 -3.43 -1.59 -2.04
N SER A 289 -2.49 -0.64 -2.04
CA SER A 289 -1.40 -0.62 -3.01
C SER A 289 -0.49 -1.84 -2.91
N ILE A 290 -0.20 -2.31 -1.69
CA ILE A 290 0.56 -3.56 -1.49
C ILE A 290 -0.25 -4.75 -2.04
N GLU A 291 -1.54 -4.83 -1.73
CA GLU A 291 -2.42 -5.91 -2.23
C GLU A 291 -2.51 -5.94 -3.76
N GLN A 292 -2.57 -4.76 -4.39
CA GLN A 292 -2.56 -4.62 -5.85
C GLN A 292 -1.23 -5.10 -6.44
N GLN A 293 -0.08 -4.73 -5.86
CA GLN A 293 1.23 -5.21 -6.30
C GLN A 293 1.37 -6.73 -6.14
N VAL A 294 0.87 -7.29 -5.04
CA VAL A 294 0.89 -8.75 -4.80
C VAL A 294 -0.01 -9.47 -5.79
N SER A 295 -1.16 -8.92 -6.15
CA SER A 295 -2.09 -9.52 -7.12
C SER A 295 -1.76 -9.23 -8.59
N ALA A 296 -0.83 -8.32 -8.87
CA ALA A 296 -0.48 -7.89 -10.23
C ALA A 296 -0.05 -9.04 -11.15
N PHE A 297 0.47 -10.14 -10.60
CA PHE A 297 0.87 -11.31 -11.40
C PHE A 297 -0.27 -11.89 -12.26
N TRP A 298 -1.53 -11.64 -11.91
CA TRP A 298 -2.70 -12.01 -12.70
C TRP A 298 -2.91 -11.16 -13.96
N SER A 299 -2.47 -9.90 -13.94
CA SER A 299 -2.88 -8.88 -14.91
C SER A 299 -1.74 -8.28 -15.72
N ILE A 300 -0.48 -8.48 -15.32
CA ILE A 300 0.69 -8.00 -16.07
C ILE A 300 1.60 -9.14 -16.56
N PRO A 301 2.33 -8.95 -17.67
CA PRO A 301 3.24 -9.96 -18.19
C PRO A 301 4.37 -10.32 -17.21
N ILE A 302 4.86 -11.56 -17.26
CA ILE A 302 5.93 -12.06 -16.37
C ILE A 302 7.20 -11.18 -16.42
N SER A 303 7.50 -10.59 -17.57
CA SER A 303 8.64 -9.68 -17.76
C SER A 303 8.57 -8.42 -16.88
N GLU A 304 7.38 -8.03 -16.44
CA GLU A 304 7.11 -6.85 -15.64
C GLU A 304 6.94 -7.17 -14.14
N TRP A 305 7.02 -8.46 -13.75
CA TRP A 305 6.84 -8.86 -12.36
C TRP A 305 7.95 -8.36 -11.45
N ASP A 306 7.54 -7.58 -10.46
CA ASP A 306 8.38 -7.15 -9.36
C ASP A 306 8.42 -8.19 -8.22
N ALA A 307 9.05 -7.80 -7.10
CA ALA A 307 9.16 -8.66 -5.93
C ALA A 307 7.80 -9.06 -5.32
N PHE A 308 6.78 -8.21 -5.40
CA PHE A 308 5.45 -8.48 -4.84
C PHE A 308 4.66 -9.43 -5.74
N ALA A 309 4.69 -9.22 -7.06
CA ALA A 309 4.05 -10.12 -8.02
C ALA A 309 4.60 -11.55 -7.91
N TRP A 310 5.92 -11.71 -7.73
CA TRP A 310 6.51 -13.04 -7.46
C TRP A 310 6.00 -13.67 -6.17
N GLN A 311 5.81 -12.88 -5.10
CA GLN A 311 5.24 -13.38 -3.84
C GLN A 311 3.80 -13.85 -4.03
N GLY A 312 2.95 -13.07 -4.72
CA GLY A 312 1.57 -13.46 -5.01
C GLY A 312 1.47 -14.74 -5.84
N PHE A 313 2.30 -14.86 -6.88
CA PHE A 313 2.40 -16.11 -7.65
C PHE A 313 2.73 -17.31 -6.76
N TYR A 314 3.71 -17.17 -5.86
CA TYR A 314 4.09 -18.25 -4.94
C TYR A 314 3.05 -18.55 -3.87
N GLN A 315 2.25 -17.56 -3.45
CA GLN A 315 1.10 -17.80 -2.56
C GLN A 315 0.06 -18.69 -3.24
N GLU A 316 -0.24 -18.46 -4.52
CA GLU A 316 -1.17 -19.33 -5.26
C GLU A 316 -0.61 -20.74 -5.43
N LEU A 317 0.69 -20.88 -5.75
CA LEU A 317 1.32 -22.20 -5.82
C LEU A 317 1.22 -22.95 -4.47
N GLN A 318 1.43 -22.24 -3.36
CA GLN A 318 1.46 -22.83 -2.03
C GLN A 318 0.12 -23.45 -1.60
N LYS A 319 -0.99 -23.00 -2.18
CA LYS A 319 -2.32 -23.58 -1.91
C LYS A 319 -2.44 -25.02 -2.42
N GLU A 320 -1.72 -25.34 -3.50
CA GLU A 320 -1.81 -26.62 -4.22
C GLU A 320 -0.54 -27.48 -4.08
N ILE A 321 0.60 -26.85 -3.76
CA ILE A 321 1.89 -27.50 -3.61
C ILE A 321 2.42 -27.23 -2.21
N ALA A 322 2.64 -28.29 -1.44
CA ALA A 322 3.16 -28.22 -0.07
C ALA A 322 4.65 -27.81 -0.07
N GLY A 323 4.89 -26.51 -0.25
CA GLY A 323 6.20 -25.88 -0.26
C GLY A 323 6.26 -24.63 0.61
N ASP A 324 7.45 -24.05 0.67
CA ASP A 324 7.72 -22.77 1.32
C ASP A 324 8.37 -21.82 0.31
N TRP A 325 8.23 -20.52 0.53
CA TRP A 325 8.85 -19.49 -0.31
C TRP A 325 9.49 -18.39 0.53
N GLY A 326 10.42 -17.67 -0.09
CA GLY A 326 11.19 -16.65 0.59
C GLY A 326 12.27 -16.03 -0.28
N TYR A 327 12.88 -14.98 0.26
CA TYR A 327 14.01 -14.32 -0.37
C TYR A 327 15.29 -15.14 -0.19
N VAL A 328 15.92 -15.47 -1.30
CA VAL A 328 17.21 -16.18 -1.38
C VAL A 328 18.29 -15.16 -1.71
N SER A 329 19.09 -14.81 -0.71
CA SER A 329 20.20 -13.86 -0.88
C SER A 329 21.34 -14.44 -1.71
N ASN A 330 21.93 -13.62 -2.58
CA ASN A 330 23.15 -13.96 -3.31
C ASN A 330 23.97 -12.68 -3.56
N PRO A 331 25.26 -12.80 -3.95
CA PRO A 331 26.13 -11.64 -4.19
C PRO A 331 25.66 -10.64 -5.27
N LYS A 332 24.61 -10.98 -6.04
CA LYS A 332 24.04 -10.15 -7.11
C LYS A 332 22.67 -9.54 -6.73
N GLY A 333 22.29 -9.55 -5.46
CA GLY A 333 21.03 -8.96 -5.00
C GLY A 333 19.84 -9.93 -4.93
N GLY A 334 20.11 -11.24 -4.82
CA GLY A 334 19.11 -12.25 -4.44
C GLY A 334 17.93 -12.42 -5.40
N PHE A 335 16.93 -13.20 -4.97
CA PHE A 335 15.63 -13.35 -5.65
C PHE A 335 14.59 -13.98 -4.71
N TRP A 336 13.30 -13.81 -5.01
CA TRP A 336 12.25 -14.60 -4.38
C TRP A 336 12.14 -15.97 -5.03
N GLY A 337 12.22 -17.02 -4.23
CA GLY A 337 12.09 -18.41 -4.67
C GLY A 337 11.03 -19.18 -3.90
N PHE A 338 10.58 -20.28 -4.48
CA PHE A 338 9.66 -21.25 -3.89
C PHE A 338 10.32 -22.62 -3.92
N TRP A 339 10.24 -23.40 -2.85
CA TRP A 339 10.85 -24.71 -2.77
C TRP A 339 9.97 -25.74 -2.07
N TRP A 340 10.01 -26.98 -2.56
CA TRP A 340 9.25 -28.10 -2.01
C TRP A 340 10.01 -29.41 -2.21
N GLN A 341 9.56 -30.43 -1.49
CA GLN A 341 10.01 -31.81 -1.66
C GLN A 341 8.81 -32.68 -1.98
N GLN A 342 8.91 -33.51 -3.02
CA GLN A 342 7.85 -34.43 -3.38
C GLN A 342 7.73 -35.58 -2.37
N GLN A 343 8.86 -36.08 -1.87
CA GLN A 343 8.91 -37.15 -0.87
C GLN A 343 9.90 -36.80 0.25
N LYS A 344 9.49 -37.00 1.50
CA LYS A 344 10.31 -36.71 2.70
C LYS A 344 11.67 -37.42 2.75
N LYS A 345 11.88 -38.49 1.97
CA LYS A 345 13.13 -39.26 1.91
C LYS A 345 14.01 -38.94 0.69
N GLN A 346 13.58 -38.05 -0.21
CA GLN A 346 14.41 -37.65 -1.36
C GLN A 346 15.60 -36.79 -0.88
N ARG A 347 16.77 -37.04 -1.46
CA ARG A 347 18.01 -36.28 -1.19
C ARG A 347 18.05 -34.93 -1.88
N TYR A 348 17.10 -34.65 -2.76
CA TYR A 348 16.97 -33.42 -3.50
C TYR A 348 15.61 -32.76 -3.25
N TYR A 349 15.52 -31.48 -3.58
CA TYR A 349 14.30 -30.69 -3.53
C TYR A 349 14.19 -29.84 -4.79
N PHE A 350 12.98 -29.37 -5.09
CA PHE A 350 12.73 -28.47 -6.21
C PHE A 350 12.75 -27.03 -5.72
N GLN A 351 13.29 -26.14 -6.53
CA GLN A 351 13.37 -24.71 -6.23
C GLN A 351 13.07 -23.89 -7.49
N LEU A 352 12.06 -23.05 -7.43
CA LEU A 352 11.78 -22.04 -8.43
C LEU A 352 12.70 -20.84 -8.18
N GLU A 353 13.44 -20.47 -9.21
CA GLU A 353 14.27 -19.27 -9.28
C GLU A 353 13.69 -18.38 -10.39
N LYS A 354 12.61 -17.65 -10.07
CA LYS A 354 11.80 -16.92 -11.05
C LYS A 354 11.27 -17.87 -12.14
N GLN A 355 11.65 -17.69 -13.40
CA GLN A 355 11.21 -18.49 -14.55
C GLN A 355 11.96 -19.83 -14.70
N LYS A 356 12.91 -20.14 -13.81
CA LYS A 356 13.71 -21.37 -13.87
C LYS A 356 13.34 -22.31 -12.72
N LEU A 357 13.01 -23.57 -13.05
CA LEU A 357 12.88 -24.65 -12.08
C LEU A 357 14.23 -25.33 -11.91
N CYS A 358 14.73 -25.42 -10.68
CA CYS A 358 15.99 -26.06 -10.34
C CYS A 358 15.74 -27.28 -9.46
N VAL A 359 16.45 -28.38 -9.73
CA VAL A 359 16.58 -29.50 -8.80
C VAL A 359 17.86 -29.30 -8.00
N LYS A 360 17.71 -29.23 -6.68
CA LYS A 360 18.78 -28.89 -5.74
C LYS A 360 19.09 -30.08 -4.83
N VAL A 361 20.37 -30.34 -4.59
CA VAL A 361 20.85 -31.30 -3.58
C VAL A 361 21.67 -30.57 -2.54
N VAL A 362 21.56 -30.96 -1.28
CA VAL A 362 22.37 -30.42 -0.17
C VAL A 362 23.35 -31.51 0.27
N ALA A 363 24.64 -31.17 0.28
CA ALA A 363 25.67 -32.06 0.80
C ALA A 363 25.73 -31.95 2.32
N GLU A 364 25.74 -33.09 3.00
CA GLU A 364 26.00 -33.17 4.43
C GLU A 364 27.50 -32.97 4.73
N GLU A 365 27.83 -32.72 6.00
CA GLU A 365 29.21 -32.54 6.42
C GLU A 365 30.01 -33.84 6.21
N GLY A 366 31.19 -33.74 5.60
CA GLY A 366 32.03 -34.89 5.25
C GLY A 366 31.65 -35.62 3.96
N GLU A 367 30.51 -35.31 3.32
CA GLU A 367 30.14 -35.97 2.06
C GLU A 367 31.00 -35.50 0.87
N ASN A 368 31.30 -36.45 -0.04
CA ASN A 368 31.92 -36.13 -1.31
C ASN A 368 30.91 -35.42 -2.23
N LYS A 369 30.99 -34.09 -2.25
CA LYS A 369 30.11 -33.20 -3.04
C LYS A 369 30.07 -33.56 -4.52
N ARG A 370 31.20 -33.97 -5.11
CA ARG A 370 31.28 -34.31 -6.54
C ARG A 370 30.51 -35.61 -6.82
N GLU A 371 30.78 -36.64 -6.05
CA GLU A 371 30.14 -37.94 -6.18
C GLU A 371 28.63 -37.84 -5.94
N LEU A 372 28.22 -37.13 -4.89
CA LEU A 372 26.81 -36.85 -4.61
C LEU A 372 26.13 -36.16 -5.79
N ARG A 373 26.73 -35.09 -6.32
CA ARG A 373 26.19 -34.34 -7.46
C ARG A 373 26.06 -35.23 -8.70
N GLU A 374 27.09 -35.98 -9.07
CA GLU A 374 27.10 -36.83 -10.26
C GLU A 374 26.07 -37.96 -10.15
N ARG A 375 25.98 -38.62 -8.99
CA ARG A 375 25.00 -39.66 -8.71
C ARG A 375 23.56 -39.13 -8.78
N THR A 376 23.26 -38.05 -8.05
CA THR A 376 21.91 -37.46 -8.02
C THR A 376 21.52 -36.87 -9.37
N MET A 377 22.46 -36.26 -10.10
CA MET A 377 22.21 -35.77 -11.46
C MET A 377 21.81 -36.90 -12.42
N LYS A 378 22.53 -38.03 -12.39
CA LYS A 378 22.22 -39.19 -13.23
C LYS A 378 20.82 -39.75 -12.90
N GLU A 379 20.50 -39.86 -11.61
CA GLU A 379 19.19 -40.32 -11.13
C GLU A 379 18.05 -39.40 -11.62
N VAL A 380 18.17 -38.09 -11.39
CA VAL A 380 17.15 -37.09 -11.74
C VAL A 380 16.92 -37.02 -13.26
N LEU A 381 17.99 -37.04 -14.07
CA LEU A 381 17.85 -36.99 -15.53
C LEU A 381 17.24 -38.28 -16.09
N CYS A 382 17.63 -39.46 -15.56
CA CYS A 382 17.01 -40.73 -15.96
C CYS A 382 15.52 -40.76 -15.62
N ARG A 383 15.13 -40.23 -14.45
CA ARG A 383 13.72 -40.07 -14.09
C ARG A 383 12.99 -39.12 -15.04
N SER A 384 13.61 -37.98 -15.37
CA SER A 384 13.05 -37.00 -16.31
C SER A 384 12.76 -37.58 -17.69
N GLU A 385 13.64 -38.43 -18.22
CA GLU A 385 13.43 -39.12 -19.49
C GLU A 385 12.24 -40.09 -19.42
N LYS A 386 12.13 -40.86 -18.33
CA LYS A 386 11.01 -41.81 -18.12
C LYS A 386 9.66 -41.12 -17.97
N GLU A 387 9.63 -39.98 -17.28
CA GLU A 387 8.41 -39.24 -16.92
C GLU A 387 8.13 -38.05 -17.88
N ASN A 388 8.94 -37.87 -18.93
CA ASN A 388 8.86 -36.76 -19.89
C ASN A 388 8.80 -35.37 -19.22
N LEU A 389 9.71 -35.11 -18.26
CA LEU A 389 9.75 -33.86 -17.49
C LEU A 389 10.55 -32.73 -18.16
N SER A 390 11.36 -33.06 -19.16
CA SER A 390 12.22 -32.14 -19.91
C SER A 390 13.25 -31.40 -19.04
N LEU A 391 13.77 -32.05 -17.99
CA LEU A 391 14.91 -31.53 -17.23
C LEU A 391 16.20 -31.67 -18.05
N GLN A 392 17.07 -30.67 -17.95
CA GLN A 392 18.39 -30.63 -18.58
C GLN A 392 19.50 -30.44 -17.55
N LYS A 393 20.74 -30.69 -17.99
CA LYS A 393 21.93 -30.39 -17.19
C LYS A 393 22.05 -28.87 -16.99
N PRO A 394 22.43 -28.42 -15.78
CA PRO A 394 22.64 -27.01 -15.53
C PRO A 394 23.81 -26.46 -16.36
N ALA A 395 23.68 -25.23 -16.85
CA ALA A 395 24.72 -24.59 -17.67
C ALA A 395 26.10 -24.53 -16.99
N ARG A 396 26.15 -24.48 -15.65
CA ARG A 396 27.39 -24.53 -14.86
C ARG A 396 27.22 -25.42 -13.64
N THR A 397 28.11 -26.40 -13.49
CA THR A 397 28.20 -27.20 -12.26
C THR A 397 29.17 -26.55 -11.29
N ARG A 398 28.70 -26.23 -10.08
CA ARG A 398 29.53 -25.76 -8.97
C ARG A 398 29.54 -26.78 -7.85
N SER A 399 30.58 -26.76 -7.02
CA SER A 399 30.69 -27.59 -5.83
C SER A 399 30.50 -26.69 -4.61
N GLY A 400 29.32 -26.74 -4.02
CA GLY A 400 28.93 -25.96 -2.84
C GLY A 400 28.15 -26.81 -1.85
N LYS A 401 27.71 -26.22 -0.73
CA LYS A 401 26.81 -26.91 0.21
C LYS A 401 25.48 -27.28 -0.47
N THR A 402 24.90 -26.34 -1.21
CA THR A 402 23.72 -26.57 -2.06
C THR A 402 24.16 -26.54 -3.52
N MET A 403 23.78 -27.54 -4.30
CA MET A 403 24.17 -27.70 -5.70
C MET A 403 22.95 -27.92 -6.58
N THR A 404 22.96 -27.34 -7.78
CA THR A 404 21.95 -27.62 -8.81
C THR A 404 22.40 -28.83 -9.61
N VAL A 405 21.53 -29.84 -9.72
CA VAL A 405 21.82 -31.09 -10.44
C VAL A 405 21.08 -31.17 -11.77
N ALA A 406 19.92 -30.53 -11.88
CA ALA A 406 19.15 -30.41 -13.11
C ALA A 406 18.35 -29.10 -13.10
N GLU A 407 17.96 -28.62 -14.27
CA GLU A 407 17.10 -27.44 -14.40
C GLU A 407 16.09 -27.60 -15.54
N LYS A 408 15.01 -26.84 -15.48
CA LYS A 408 14.06 -26.62 -16.58
C LYS A 408 13.84 -25.12 -16.71
N LEU A 409 14.02 -24.60 -17.92
CA LEU A 409 13.71 -23.23 -18.26
C LEU A 409 12.23 -23.12 -18.60
N ASP A 410 11.67 -21.93 -18.36
CA ASP A 410 10.33 -21.54 -18.80
C ASP A 410 9.24 -22.54 -18.39
N TYR A 411 9.25 -22.92 -17.10
CA TYR A 411 8.23 -23.83 -16.56
C TYR A 411 6.86 -23.16 -16.41
N ILE A 412 6.80 -21.83 -16.47
CA ILE A 412 5.58 -21.04 -16.33
C ILE A 412 4.89 -21.00 -17.69
N ILE A 413 3.63 -21.42 -17.73
CA ILE A 413 2.83 -21.39 -18.94
C ILE A 413 2.20 -20.01 -19.04
N VAL A 414 2.35 -19.37 -20.21
CA VAL A 414 1.80 -18.05 -20.50
C VAL A 414 0.91 -18.08 -21.74
N ASN A 415 -0.04 -17.16 -21.82
CA ASN A 415 -0.83 -16.90 -23.02
C ASN A 415 -0.08 -15.98 -24.00
N ASP A 416 -0.70 -15.67 -25.14
CA ASP A 416 -0.13 -14.80 -26.18
C ASP A 416 0.19 -13.37 -25.69
N ALA A 417 -0.47 -12.92 -24.62
CA ALA A 417 -0.21 -11.62 -23.98
C ALA A 417 0.90 -11.68 -22.91
N GLY A 418 1.54 -12.83 -22.69
CA GLY A 418 2.57 -13.01 -21.68
C GLY A 418 2.05 -13.12 -20.24
N LEU A 419 0.73 -13.25 -20.06
CA LEU A 419 0.09 -13.43 -18.76
C LEU A 419 0.14 -14.91 -18.36
N VAL A 420 0.30 -15.17 -17.06
CA VAL A 420 0.41 -16.54 -16.53
C VAL A 420 -0.92 -17.29 -16.61
N ASP A 421 -0.88 -18.52 -17.12
CA ASP A 421 -1.90 -19.52 -16.86
C ASP A 421 -1.53 -20.28 -15.58
N ILE A 422 -2.05 -19.81 -14.44
CA ILE A 422 -1.69 -20.37 -13.14
C ILE A 422 -2.11 -21.84 -13.02
N LYS A 423 -3.25 -22.22 -13.62
CA LYS A 423 -3.81 -23.57 -13.47
C LYS A 423 -2.94 -24.55 -14.24
N ALA A 424 -2.67 -24.25 -15.51
CA ALA A 424 -1.78 -25.06 -16.33
C ALA A 424 -0.36 -25.13 -15.72
N THR A 425 0.14 -24.01 -15.19
CA THR A 425 1.45 -23.96 -14.52
C THR A 425 1.50 -24.87 -13.29
N ILE A 426 0.49 -24.80 -12.41
CA ILE A 426 0.38 -25.66 -11.22
C ILE A 426 0.31 -27.13 -11.61
N GLU A 427 -0.52 -27.49 -12.59
CA GLU A 427 -0.63 -28.88 -13.06
C GLU A 427 0.69 -29.39 -13.67
N GLY A 428 1.42 -28.52 -14.38
CA GLY A 428 2.77 -28.81 -14.85
C GLY A 428 3.76 -29.05 -13.71
N LEU A 429 3.67 -28.26 -12.64
CA LEU A 429 4.53 -28.35 -11.46
C LEU A 429 4.22 -29.55 -10.56
N LYS A 430 2.97 -29.99 -10.46
CA LYS A 430 2.56 -31.18 -9.68
C LYS A 430 3.20 -32.48 -10.16
N ARG A 431 3.74 -32.49 -11.37
CA ARG A 431 4.51 -33.63 -11.92
C ARG A 431 5.89 -33.81 -11.27
N PHE A 432 6.39 -32.81 -10.54
CA PHE A 432 7.73 -32.80 -9.95
C PHE A 432 7.76 -33.25 -8.49
#